data_AF-A0A0B1SQI5-F1
#
_entry.id   AF-A0A0B1SQI5-F1
#
_cell.length_a   1.000
_cell.length_b   1.000
_cell.length_c   1.000
_cell.angle_alpha   90.00
_cell.angle_beta   90.00
_cell.angle_gamma   90.00
#
_symmetry.space_group_name_H-M   'P 1'
#
loop_
_entity.id
_entity.type
_entity.pdbx_description
1 polymer ?
#
loop_
_entity_poly.entity_id
_entity_poly.type
_entity_poly.pdbx_seq_one_letter_code
_entity_poly.pdbx_strand_id
1 'polypeptide(L)'
;NQPYFSRFHRFSFDEEGRPKDSRFFTLRPAFYGLLSDIGIKTKAVTSFYNDHLLSGRKGAELESLNTSGSQWLPREKLEKKLGEKITEEMYTHLLMAFDYLVSLPSSSVEEKFIMQYREPLAATTKSRLFGPDIPPVTVDPVTKRRQATVNTRCKDTKAEVTVSDAGTGKFDIDGHGLHTFRHLIARYRLFLSIFSLIFSSLGISA
;
A
#
# COMPACT_ATOMS: atom_id res chain seq x y z
N ASN A 1 -17.67 11.04 20.43
CA ASN A 1 -18.08 10.29 19.22
C ASN A 1 -19.34 9.48 19.51
N GLN A 2 -20.52 10.04 19.24
CA GLN A 2 -21.79 9.29 19.31
C GLN A 2 -21.99 8.53 17.99
N PRO A 3 -22.01 7.19 17.99
CA PRO A 3 -22.02 6.40 16.75
C PRO A 3 -23.38 6.30 16.05
N TYR A 4 -24.45 6.89 16.62
CA TYR A 4 -25.83 6.67 16.16
C TYR A 4 -26.47 7.86 15.43
N PHE A 5 -25.81 9.02 15.37
CA PHE A 5 -26.38 10.21 14.75
C PHE A 5 -25.52 10.66 13.56
N SER A 6 -26.16 10.84 12.40
CA SER A 6 -25.54 11.48 11.24
C SER A 6 -25.02 12.85 11.65
N ARG A 7 -23.80 13.20 11.22
CA ARG A 7 -23.26 14.54 11.48
C ARG A 7 -24.10 15.56 10.71
N PHE A 8 -24.85 16.39 11.44
CA PHE A 8 -25.57 17.52 10.86
C PHE A 8 -24.59 18.66 10.61
N HIS A 9 -24.58 19.14 9.36
CA HIS A 9 -23.85 20.35 9.04
C HIS A 9 -24.66 21.55 9.55
N ARG A 10 -24.09 22.29 10.51
CA ARG A 10 -24.73 23.48 11.09
C ARG A 10 -24.25 24.70 10.35
N PHE A 11 -25.16 25.40 9.69
CA PHE A 11 -24.85 26.70 9.11
C PHE A 11 -24.52 27.70 10.21
N SER A 12 -23.48 28.49 9.96
CA SER A 12 -23.06 29.54 10.88
C SER A 12 -23.27 30.88 10.21
N PHE A 13 -24.10 31.69 10.86
CA PHE A 13 -24.41 33.06 10.48
C PHE A 13 -23.86 33.99 11.57
N ASP A 14 -23.60 35.24 11.21
CA ASP A 14 -23.43 36.30 12.19
C ASP A 14 -24.79 36.81 12.71
N GLU A 15 -24.75 37.80 13.61
CA GLU A 15 -25.94 38.38 14.24
C GLU A 15 -26.84 39.11 13.22
N GLU A 16 -26.30 39.49 12.06
CA GLU A 16 -27.00 40.16 10.96
C GLU A 16 -27.58 39.16 9.94
N GLY A 17 -27.34 37.86 10.12
CA GLY A 17 -27.83 36.79 9.25
C GLY A 17 -26.97 36.54 8.01
N ARG A 18 -25.76 37.11 7.92
CA ARG A 18 -24.81 36.85 6.84
C ARG A 18 -24.06 35.53 7.11
N PRO A 19 -23.91 34.66 6.09
CA PRO A 19 -23.12 33.45 6.23
C PRO A 19 -21.65 33.76 6.55
N LYS A 20 -21.05 33.01 7.49
CA LYS A 20 -19.63 33.18 7.84
C LYS A 20 -18.68 32.71 6.74
N ASP A 21 -19.08 31.70 5.97
CA ASP A 21 -18.29 31.18 4.84
C ASP A 21 -18.65 31.94 3.56
N SER A 22 -17.64 32.47 2.86
CA SER A 22 -17.83 33.15 1.58
C SER A 22 -18.40 32.22 0.50
N ARG A 23 -18.16 30.91 0.61
CA ARG A 23 -18.62 29.90 -0.35
C ARG A 23 -20.00 29.35 -0.02
N PHE A 24 -20.68 29.88 1.00
CA PHE A 24 -22.00 29.41 1.42
C PHE A 24 -23.02 29.34 0.27
N PHE A 25 -23.03 30.35 -0.61
CA PHE A 25 -23.98 30.42 -1.73
C PHE A 25 -23.69 29.44 -2.87
N THR A 26 -22.58 28.69 -2.82
CA THR A 26 -22.27 27.63 -3.78
C THR A 26 -23.03 26.33 -3.50
N LEU A 27 -23.82 26.28 -2.40
CA LEU A 27 -24.55 25.11 -1.88
C LEU A 27 -23.64 23.97 -1.39
N ARG A 28 -22.38 23.92 -1.80
CA ARG A 28 -21.37 22.92 -1.44
C ARG A 28 -20.03 23.58 -1.09
N PRO A 29 -20.00 24.39 -0.01
CA PRO A 29 -18.82 25.18 0.37
C PRO A 29 -17.57 24.33 0.60
N ALA A 30 -17.69 23.11 1.16
CA ALA A 30 -16.53 22.27 1.43
C ALA A 30 -15.92 21.69 0.14
N PHE A 31 -16.75 21.24 -0.80
CA PHE A 31 -16.27 20.76 -2.10
C PHE A 31 -15.54 21.86 -2.89
N TYR A 32 -16.17 23.03 -3.07
CA TYR A 32 -15.56 24.13 -3.81
C TYR A 32 -14.39 24.76 -3.04
N GLY A 33 -14.38 24.67 -1.71
CA GLY A 33 -13.23 25.01 -0.90
C GLY A 33 -12.03 24.14 -1.22
N LEU A 34 -12.20 22.82 -1.25
CA LEU A 34 -11.14 21.89 -1.63
C LEU A 34 -10.63 22.15 -3.06
N LEU A 35 -11.52 22.39 -4.01
CA LEU A 35 -11.12 22.70 -5.39
C LEU A 35 -10.31 24.00 -5.47
N SER A 36 -10.72 25.03 -4.71
CA SER A 36 -9.99 26.28 -4.59
C SER A 36 -8.60 26.06 -3.98
N ASP A 37 -8.51 25.24 -2.94
CA ASP A 37 -7.24 24.94 -2.27
C ASP A 37 -6.27 24.22 -3.22
N ILE A 38 -6.77 23.23 -3.98
CA ILE A 38 -5.99 22.58 -5.05
C ILE A 38 -5.47 23.63 -6.03
N GLY A 39 -6.33 24.54 -6.50
CA GLY A 39 -5.92 25.61 -7.43
C GLY A 39 -4.85 26.54 -6.87
N ILE A 40 -4.90 26.88 -5.58
CA ILE A 40 -3.87 27.69 -4.91
C ILE A 40 -2.56 26.91 -4.84
N LYS A 41 -2.61 25.63 -4.45
CA LYS A 41 -1.43 24.76 -4.38
C LYS A 41 -0.77 24.55 -5.74
N THR A 42 -1.56 24.32 -6.78
CA THR A 42 -1.09 24.23 -8.17
C THR A 42 -0.33 25.48 -8.57
N LYS A 43 -0.90 26.67 -8.32
CA LYS A 43 -0.22 27.95 -8.60
C LYS A 43 1.09 28.10 -7.82
N ALA A 44 1.10 27.72 -6.54
CA ALA A 44 2.29 27.79 -5.69
C ALA A 44 3.41 26.87 -6.20
N VAL A 45 3.08 25.64 -6.60
CA VAL A 45 4.05 24.69 -7.20
C VAL A 45 4.59 25.23 -8.52
N THR A 46 3.72 25.77 -9.39
CA THR A 46 4.15 26.36 -10.66
C THR A 46 5.03 27.60 -10.46
N SER A 47 4.70 28.50 -9.52
CA SER A 47 5.54 29.67 -9.24
C SER A 47 6.89 29.26 -8.67
N PHE A 48 6.91 28.30 -7.74
CA PHE A 48 8.13 27.77 -7.15
C PHE A 48 9.05 27.16 -8.21
N TYR A 49 8.49 26.37 -9.13
CA TYR A 49 9.25 25.81 -10.25
C TYR A 49 9.88 26.90 -11.12
N ASN A 50 9.11 27.93 -11.47
CA ASN A 50 9.59 29.03 -12.29
C ASN A 50 10.71 29.83 -11.60
N ASP A 51 10.57 30.11 -10.30
CA ASP A 51 11.60 30.81 -9.52
C ASP A 51 12.90 29.97 -9.44
N HIS A 52 12.77 28.66 -9.24
CA HIS A 52 13.90 27.75 -9.21
C HIS A 52 14.60 27.62 -10.58
N LEU A 53 13.83 27.61 -11.67
CA LEU A 53 14.36 27.59 -13.04
C LEU A 53 15.20 28.85 -13.32
N LEU A 54 14.73 30.02 -12.90
CA LEU A 54 15.45 31.29 -13.02
C LEU A 54 16.73 31.31 -12.17
N SER A 55 16.71 30.66 -11.01
CA SER A 55 17.86 30.58 -10.10
C SER A 55 18.93 29.54 -10.48
N GLY A 56 18.66 28.66 -11.46
CA GLY A 56 19.59 27.65 -11.97
C GLY A 56 19.90 26.49 -11.01
N ARG A 57 19.20 26.37 -9.88
CA ARG A 57 19.43 25.34 -8.86
C ARG A 57 18.62 24.09 -9.14
N LYS A 58 19.27 23.00 -9.54
CA LYS A 58 18.65 21.66 -9.61
C LYS A 58 18.67 21.00 -8.23
N GLY A 59 17.58 21.11 -7.48
CA GLY A 59 17.39 20.42 -6.20
C GLY A 59 16.46 19.20 -6.34
N ALA A 60 16.52 18.29 -5.37
CA ALA A 60 15.59 17.14 -5.26
C ALA A 60 14.11 17.56 -5.12
N GLU A 61 13.87 18.82 -4.78
CA GLU A 61 12.53 19.42 -4.65
C GLU A 61 11.83 19.65 -6.00
N LEU A 62 12.56 19.58 -7.14
CA LEU A 62 12.00 19.71 -8.49
C LEU A 62 11.41 18.39 -9.01
N GLU A 63 11.67 17.28 -8.33
CA GLU A 63 11.16 15.98 -8.73
C GLU A 63 9.64 15.90 -8.55
N SER A 64 9.02 15.12 -9.44
CA SER A 64 7.61 14.79 -9.31
C SER A 64 7.37 13.84 -8.13
N LEU A 65 6.25 14.03 -7.43
CA LEU A 65 5.86 13.17 -6.32
C LEU A 65 5.61 11.73 -6.80
N ASN A 66 6.34 10.75 -6.25
CA ASN A 66 6.09 9.35 -6.57
C ASN A 66 4.85 8.84 -5.83
N THR A 67 3.83 8.51 -6.60
CA THR A 67 2.53 8.07 -6.11
C THR A 67 2.28 6.56 -6.12
N SER A 68 3.26 5.77 -6.58
CA SER A 68 3.10 4.36 -6.99
C SER A 68 2.64 3.39 -5.88
N GLY A 69 2.67 3.80 -4.61
CA GLY A 69 2.23 3.00 -3.45
C GLY A 69 0.90 3.44 -2.83
N SER A 70 0.18 4.38 -3.44
CA SER A 70 -1.03 4.98 -2.86
C SER A 70 -2.12 5.20 -3.92
N GLN A 71 -3.38 5.13 -3.48
CA GLN A 71 -4.54 5.43 -4.31
C GLN A 71 -5.31 6.64 -3.77
N TRP A 72 -6.04 7.33 -4.63
CA TRP A 72 -6.95 8.39 -4.21
C TRP A 72 -8.07 7.85 -3.31
N LEU A 73 -8.51 8.66 -2.34
CA LEU A 73 -9.63 8.28 -1.49
C LEU A 73 -10.89 8.01 -2.34
N PRO A 74 -11.57 6.86 -2.16
CA PRO A 74 -12.82 6.59 -2.86
C PRO A 74 -13.88 7.62 -2.48
N ARG A 75 -14.82 7.86 -3.41
CA ARG A 75 -15.90 8.85 -3.28
C ARG A 75 -16.59 8.83 -1.91
N GLU A 76 -16.95 7.65 -1.41
CA GLU A 76 -17.63 7.49 -0.12
C GLU A 76 -16.79 7.98 1.07
N LYS A 77 -15.47 7.76 1.05
CA LYS A 77 -14.57 8.24 2.11
C LYS A 77 -14.37 9.76 1.99
N LEU A 78 -14.34 10.28 0.77
CA LEU A 78 -14.25 11.72 0.53
C LEU A 78 -15.51 12.46 1.00
N GLU A 79 -16.70 11.92 0.72
CA GLU A 79 -17.99 12.44 1.23
C GLU A 79 -18.02 12.46 2.76
N LYS A 80 -17.53 11.40 3.41
CA LYS A 80 -17.43 11.34 4.88
C LYS A 80 -16.42 12.36 5.43
N LYS A 81 -15.35 12.66 4.70
CA LYS A 81 -14.32 13.63 5.09
C LYS A 81 -14.83 15.07 4.96
N LEU A 82 -15.52 15.39 3.85
CA LEU A 82 -16.08 16.72 3.58
C LEU A 82 -17.42 16.96 4.31
N GLY A 83 -18.16 15.90 4.63
CA GLY A 83 -19.51 16.01 5.19
C GLY A 83 -20.57 16.43 4.18
N GLU A 84 -20.25 16.41 2.88
CA GLU A 84 -21.11 16.81 1.77
C GLU A 84 -21.30 15.65 0.80
N LYS A 85 -22.46 15.58 0.14
CA LYS A 85 -22.72 14.61 -0.93
C LYS A 85 -22.02 15.03 -2.22
N ILE A 86 -21.39 14.08 -2.91
CA ILE A 86 -20.61 14.33 -4.12
C ILE A 86 -21.14 13.45 -5.25
N THR A 87 -21.53 14.09 -6.35
CA THR A 87 -21.95 13.40 -7.57
C THR A 87 -20.73 12.78 -8.26
N GLU A 88 -20.92 11.70 -9.02
CA GLU A 88 -19.83 11.04 -9.74
C GLU A 88 -19.05 12.00 -10.66
N GLU A 89 -19.74 12.86 -11.41
CA GLU A 89 -19.13 13.90 -12.27
C GLU A 89 -18.25 14.89 -11.49
N MET A 90 -18.67 15.26 -10.28
CA MET A 90 -17.89 16.17 -9.44
C MET A 90 -16.64 15.49 -8.89
N TYR A 91 -16.75 14.21 -8.58
CA TYR A 91 -15.63 13.40 -8.13
C TYR A 91 -14.59 13.23 -9.24
N THR A 92 -15.01 12.98 -10.49
CA THR A 92 -14.08 12.88 -11.62
C THR A 92 -13.37 14.22 -11.88
N HIS A 93 -14.08 15.34 -11.82
CA HIS A 93 -13.49 16.68 -11.95
C HIS A 93 -12.44 16.96 -10.86
N LEU A 94 -12.73 16.58 -9.62
CA LEU A 94 -11.81 16.71 -8.50
C LEU A 94 -10.59 15.81 -8.64
N LEU A 95 -10.77 14.58 -9.14
CA LEU A 95 -9.67 13.65 -9.42
C LEU A 95 -8.74 14.22 -10.49
N MET A 96 -9.29 14.75 -11.58
CA MET A 96 -8.51 15.39 -12.65
C MET A 96 -7.68 16.57 -12.13
N ALA A 97 -8.24 17.39 -11.23
CA ALA A 97 -7.51 18.51 -10.63
C ALA A 97 -6.34 18.03 -9.76
N PHE A 98 -6.53 16.94 -9.01
CA PHE A 98 -5.50 16.31 -8.21
C PHE A 98 -4.41 15.63 -9.07
N ASP A 99 -4.80 14.92 -10.12
CA ASP A 99 -3.86 14.30 -11.07
C ASP A 99 -3.02 15.36 -11.78
N TYR A 100 -3.63 16.48 -12.15
CA TYR A 100 -2.89 17.62 -12.69
C TYR A 100 -1.85 18.16 -11.71
N LEU A 101 -2.22 18.37 -10.43
CA LEU A 101 -1.29 18.83 -9.39
C LEU A 101 -0.10 17.86 -9.21
N VAL A 102 -0.34 16.55 -9.22
CA VAL A 102 0.71 15.53 -9.09
C VAL A 102 1.64 15.53 -10.31
N SER A 103 1.08 15.73 -11.50
CA SER A 103 1.84 15.72 -12.77
C SER A 103 2.81 16.90 -12.92
N LEU A 104 2.67 17.96 -12.11
CA LEU A 104 3.54 19.13 -12.17
C LEU A 104 4.96 18.79 -11.68
N PRO A 105 5.99 19.41 -12.29
CA PRO A 105 7.34 19.36 -11.74
C PRO A 105 7.36 20.11 -10.40
N SER A 106 8.06 19.59 -9.40
CA SER A 106 8.05 20.07 -7.99
C SER A 106 6.77 19.78 -7.19
N SER A 107 5.93 18.85 -7.63
CA SER A 107 4.74 18.44 -6.84
C SER A 107 5.10 17.86 -5.46
N SER A 108 6.36 17.44 -5.26
CA SER A 108 6.93 17.02 -3.97
C SER A 108 6.82 18.10 -2.88
N VAL A 109 6.86 19.39 -3.23
CA VAL A 109 6.74 20.51 -2.27
C VAL A 109 5.42 20.46 -1.49
N GLU A 110 4.34 19.99 -2.13
CA GLU A 110 3.01 19.89 -1.55
C GLU A 110 2.60 18.44 -1.23
N GLU A 111 3.58 17.56 -1.00
CA GLU A 111 3.36 16.15 -0.63
C GLU A 111 2.40 16.01 0.54
N LYS A 112 2.58 16.81 1.60
CA LYS A 112 1.74 16.75 2.81
C LYS A 112 0.27 16.98 2.51
N PHE A 113 -0.05 17.86 1.56
CA PHE A 113 -1.42 18.14 1.16
C PHE A 113 -1.98 16.99 0.32
N ILE A 114 -1.20 16.51 -0.66
CA ILE A 114 -1.60 15.42 -1.56
C ILE A 114 -1.87 14.12 -0.77
N MET A 115 -0.98 13.79 0.17
CA MET A 115 -1.07 12.56 0.96
C MET A 115 -2.25 12.54 1.93
N GLN A 116 -2.84 13.69 2.30
CA GLN A 116 -4.06 13.73 3.11
C GLN A 116 -5.29 13.18 2.36
N TYR A 117 -5.26 13.18 1.03
CA TYR A 117 -6.35 12.72 0.17
C TYR A 117 -6.04 11.39 -0.53
N ARG A 118 -4.95 10.74 -0.10
CA ARG A 118 -4.56 9.42 -0.57
C ARG A 118 -4.58 8.43 0.58
N GLU A 119 -4.83 7.18 0.24
CA GLU A 119 -4.65 6.06 1.14
C GLU A 119 -3.54 5.16 0.59
N PRO A 120 -2.68 4.59 1.46
CA PRO A 120 -1.74 3.60 1.00
C PRO A 120 -2.53 2.49 0.34
N LEU A 121 -2.11 2.09 -0.87
CA LEU A 121 -2.61 0.86 -1.44
C LEU A 121 -2.25 -0.18 -0.40
N ALA A 122 -3.25 -0.88 0.14
CA ALA A 122 -2.98 -1.94 1.08
C ALA A 122 -2.18 -3.01 0.32
N ALA A 123 -0.85 -2.86 0.27
CA ALA A 123 0.01 -4.00 0.38
C ALA A 123 -0.51 -4.66 1.65
N THR A 124 -1.13 -5.83 1.49
CA THR A 124 -1.55 -6.75 2.56
C THR A 124 -0.39 -7.15 3.46
N THR A 125 0.69 -6.38 3.46
CA THR A 125 1.92 -6.71 4.10
C THR A 125 2.76 -5.48 4.36
N LYS A 126 2.92 -5.21 5.64
CA LYS A 126 3.97 -4.34 6.17
C LYS A 126 5.38 -4.97 6.04
N SER A 127 5.58 -5.94 5.12
CA SER A 127 6.85 -6.67 4.91
C SER A 127 6.98 -7.53 3.63
N ARG A 128 5.91 -7.90 2.92
CA ARG A 128 5.99 -8.68 1.67
C ARG A 128 6.05 -7.72 0.50
N LEU A 129 7.22 -7.64 -0.13
CA LEU A 129 7.24 -7.29 -1.54
C LEU A 129 6.62 -8.43 -2.35
N PHE A 130 6.95 -9.71 -2.10
CA PHE A 130 6.31 -10.87 -2.75
C PHE A 130 6.54 -12.14 -1.89
N GLY A 131 5.61 -13.11 -1.88
CA GLY A 131 5.80 -14.46 -1.29
C GLY A 131 5.09 -14.74 0.04
N PRO A 132 5.02 -16.00 0.52
CA PRO A 132 4.50 -16.37 1.84
C PRO A 132 5.42 -15.89 2.98
N ASP A 133 4.89 -15.86 4.21
CA ASP A 133 5.65 -15.43 5.39
C ASP A 133 6.85 -16.35 5.64
N ILE A 134 8.03 -15.76 5.85
CA ILE A 134 9.26 -16.51 6.13
C ILE A 134 9.15 -17.09 7.54
N PRO A 135 9.23 -18.43 7.71
CA PRO A 135 9.15 -19.06 9.02
C PRO A 135 10.35 -18.67 9.90
N PRO A 136 10.16 -18.56 11.22
CA PRO A 136 11.25 -18.27 12.14
C PRO A 136 12.27 -19.43 12.14
N VAL A 137 13.55 -19.09 12.05
CA VAL A 137 14.65 -20.05 12.12
C VAL A 137 15.03 -20.27 13.57
N THR A 138 14.94 -21.51 14.03
CA THR A 138 15.40 -21.93 15.36
C THR A 138 16.75 -22.63 15.24
N VAL A 139 17.56 -22.60 16.30
CA VAL A 139 18.82 -23.36 16.36
C VAL A 139 18.59 -24.54 17.29
N ASP A 140 18.78 -25.74 16.77
CA ASP A 140 18.63 -26.96 17.55
C ASP A 140 19.77 -27.07 18.58
N PRO A 141 19.47 -27.23 19.89
CA PRO A 141 20.47 -27.23 20.96
C PRO A 141 21.48 -28.38 20.86
N VAL A 142 21.12 -29.52 20.25
CA VAL A 142 21.98 -30.71 20.17
C VAL A 142 22.91 -30.63 18.97
N THR A 143 22.37 -30.31 17.80
CA THR A 143 23.11 -30.32 16.55
C THR A 143 23.74 -28.97 16.20
N LYS A 144 23.37 -27.89 16.92
CA LYS A 144 23.73 -26.49 16.64
C LYS A 144 23.39 -26.04 15.22
N ARG A 145 22.46 -26.74 14.55
CA ARG A 145 22.04 -26.43 13.18
C ARG A 145 20.83 -25.52 13.18
N ARG A 146 20.77 -24.65 12.16
CA ARG A 146 19.61 -23.83 11.86
C ARG A 146 18.51 -24.73 11.30
N GLN A 147 17.31 -24.61 11.84
CA GLN A 147 16.13 -25.36 11.41
C GLN A 147 14.95 -24.41 11.22
N ALA A 148 14.13 -24.67 10.21
CA ALA A 148 12.88 -23.96 9.98
C ALA A 148 11.74 -24.99 10.00
N THR A 149 10.70 -24.70 10.79
CA THR A 149 9.51 -25.55 10.90
C THR A 149 8.34 -24.86 10.24
N VAL A 150 7.65 -25.57 9.35
CA VAL A 150 6.48 -25.05 8.64
C VAL A 150 5.33 -26.04 8.74
N ASN A 151 4.16 -25.52 9.10
CA ASN A 151 2.91 -26.27 9.12
C ASN A 151 2.11 -25.95 7.87
N THR A 152 1.78 -26.98 7.09
CA THR A 152 1.02 -26.86 5.86
C THR A 152 -0.18 -27.77 5.86
N ARG A 153 -1.19 -27.40 5.07
CA ARG A 153 -2.39 -28.21 4.85
C ARG A 153 -2.65 -28.32 3.36
N CYS A 154 -2.83 -29.54 2.88
CA CYS A 154 -3.28 -29.81 1.51
C CYS A 154 -4.52 -30.70 1.57
N LYS A 155 -5.67 -30.15 1.15
CA LYS A 155 -6.99 -30.79 1.35
C LYS A 155 -7.18 -31.14 2.83
N ASP A 156 -7.44 -32.40 3.16
CA ASP A 156 -7.64 -32.86 4.54
C ASP A 156 -6.36 -33.33 5.23
N THR A 157 -5.24 -33.36 4.50
CA THR A 157 -3.94 -33.74 5.06
C THR A 157 -3.25 -32.51 5.66
N LYS A 158 -2.77 -32.65 6.89
CA LYS A 158 -1.89 -31.69 7.55
C LYS A 158 -0.49 -32.28 7.60
N ALA A 159 0.51 -31.47 7.30
CA ALA A 159 1.92 -31.88 7.32
C ALA A 159 2.74 -30.80 8.04
N GLU A 160 3.55 -31.25 8.98
CA GLU A 160 4.58 -30.46 9.66
C GLU A 160 5.93 -30.87 9.08
N VAL A 161 6.70 -29.91 8.59
CA VAL A 161 7.99 -30.16 7.95
C VAL A 161 9.06 -29.32 8.63
N THR A 162 10.07 -30.00 9.15
CA THR A 162 11.29 -29.39 9.71
C THR A 162 12.43 -29.51 8.70
N VAL A 163 12.94 -28.39 8.22
CA VAL A 163 14.08 -28.35 7.29
C VAL A 163 15.31 -27.86 8.03
N SER A 164 16.38 -28.66 8.04
CA SER A 164 17.67 -28.30 8.62
C SER A 164 18.64 -27.79 7.57
N ASP A 165 19.43 -26.77 7.92
CA ASP A 165 20.54 -26.27 7.14
C ASP A 165 21.70 -27.30 7.06
N ALA A 166 22.40 -27.34 5.92
CA ALA A 166 23.49 -28.27 5.61
C ALA A 166 23.14 -29.78 5.74
N GLY A 167 22.08 -30.22 5.05
CA GLY A 167 21.66 -31.62 4.99
C GLY A 167 22.35 -32.46 3.91
N THR A 168 22.43 -33.78 4.12
CA THR A 168 22.95 -34.76 3.14
C THR A 168 21.85 -35.32 2.23
N GLY A 169 20.69 -34.64 2.12
CA GLY A 169 19.54 -35.11 1.33
C GLY A 169 18.77 -36.30 1.91
N LYS A 170 18.83 -36.51 3.24
CA LYS A 170 18.03 -37.55 3.91
C LYS A 170 16.60 -37.05 4.14
N PHE A 171 15.63 -37.91 3.82
CA PHE A 171 14.21 -37.67 4.06
C PHE A 171 13.69 -38.73 5.02
N ASP A 172 13.08 -38.27 6.09
CA ASP A 172 12.35 -39.09 7.05
C ASP A 172 10.89 -38.59 7.07
N ILE A 173 9.97 -39.48 6.75
CA ILE A 173 8.54 -39.21 6.73
C ILE A 173 7.90 -40.21 7.69
N ASP A 174 7.61 -39.75 8.90
CA ASP A 174 7.06 -40.56 10.00
C ASP A 174 7.84 -41.86 10.31
N GLY A 175 9.18 -41.81 10.20
CA GLY A 175 10.07 -42.97 10.41
C GLY A 175 10.33 -43.78 9.14
N HIS A 176 9.76 -43.39 8.00
CA HIS A 176 9.93 -44.05 6.72
C HIS A 176 10.80 -43.24 5.74
N GLY A 177 11.68 -43.94 5.04
CA GLY A 177 12.48 -43.34 3.98
C GLY A 177 11.68 -43.10 2.70
N LEU A 178 12.19 -42.23 1.83
CA LEU A 178 11.57 -41.91 0.53
C LEU A 178 11.30 -43.14 -0.36
N HIS A 179 12.10 -44.20 -0.21
CA HIS A 179 11.99 -45.46 -0.94
C HIS A 179 10.73 -46.28 -0.57
N THR A 180 10.05 -45.96 0.52
CA THR A 180 8.83 -46.67 0.95
C THR A 180 7.60 -46.24 0.14
N PHE A 181 7.60 -45.02 -0.44
CA PHE A 181 6.47 -44.53 -1.22
C PHE A 181 6.33 -45.24 -2.56
N ARG A 182 5.26 -46.01 -2.77
CA ARG A 182 5.04 -46.79 -4.01
C ARG A 182 4.72 -45.94 -5.24
N HIS A 183 4.15 -44.75 -5.04
CA HIS A 183 3.75 -43.85 -6.12
C HIS A 183 4.89 -42.94 -6.58
N LEU A 184 5.27 -43.05 -7.85
CA LEU A 184 6.32 -42.22 -8.48
C LEU A 184 6.01 -40.72 -8.43
N ILE A 185 4.74 -40.35 -8.58
CA ILE A 185 4.28 -38.95 -8.51
C ILE A 185 4.57 -38.33 -7.14
N ALA A 186 4.43 -39.10 -6.06
CA ALA A 186 4.70 -38.62 -4.70
C ALA A 186 6.20 -38.35 -4.50
N ARG A 187 7.06 -39.25 -5.02
CA ARG A 187 8.52 -39.06 -5.00
C ARG A 187 8.94 -37.86 -5.85
N TYR A 188 8.39 -37.71 -7.06
CA TYR A 188 8.75 -36.63 -7.97
C TYR A 188 8.45 -35.24 -7.40
N ARG A 189 7.31 -35.06 -6.71
CA ARG A 189 6.99 -33.77 -6.07
C ARG A 189 8.00 -33.38 -5.00
N LEU A 190 8.50 -34.34 -4.22
CA LEU A 190 9.55 -34.10 -3.22
C LEU A 190 10.89 -33.78 -3.89
N PHE A 191 11.24 -34.47 -4.98
CA PHE A 191 12.44 -34.16 -5.76
C PHE A 191 12.41 -32.77 -6.41
N LEU A 192 11.26 -32.35 -6.96
CA LEU A 192 11.11 -31.03 -7.58
C LEU A 192 11.32 -29.90 -6.55
N SER A 193 10.90 -30.12 -5.29
CA SER A 193 11.16 -29.19 -4.19
C SER A 193 12.64 -29.09 -3.82
N ILE A 194 13.42 -30.18 -3.98
CA ILE A 194 14.88 -30.14 -3.81
C ILE A 194 15.50 -29.30 -4.92
N PHE A 195 15.04 -29.49 -6.15
CA PHE A 195 15.55 -28.75 -7.29
C PHE A 195 15.33 -27.24 -7.11
N SER A 196 14.16 -26.80 -6.64
CA SER A 196 13.94 -25.38 -6.33
C SER A 196 14.85 -24.87 -5.21
N LEU A 197 15.11 -25.68 -4.17
CA LEU A 197 16.03 -25.32 -3.08
C LEU A 197 17.48 -25.18 -3.57
N ILE A 198 17.95 -26.10 -4.41
CA ILE A 198 19.28 -26.04 -5.03
C ILE A 198 19.42 -24.75 -5.85
N PHE A 199 18.45 -24.43 -6.71
CA PHE A 199 18.46 -23.21 -7.52
C PHE A 199 18.47 -21.94 -6.65
N SER A 200 17.69 -21.91 -5.57
CA SER A 200 17.71 -20.79 -4.62
C SER A 200 19.05 -20.65 -3.87
N SER A 201 19.75 -21.75 -3.57
CA SER A 201 21.08 -21.70 -2.93
C SER A 201 22.23 -21.35 -3.90
N LEU A 202 22.07 -21.64 -5.19
CA LEU A 202 23.05 -21.33 -6.24
C LEU A 202 22.88 -19.92 -6.82
N GLY A 203 21.87 -19.14 -6.37
CA GLY A 203 21.65 -17.78 -6.85
C GLY A 203 21.24 -17.69 -8.33
N ILE A 204 20.85 -18.81 -8.94
CA ILE A 204 20.38 -18.86 -10.32
C ILE A 204 18.87 -18.64 -10.27
N SER A 205 18.45 -17.38 -10.38
CA SER A 205 17.07 -17.06 -10.73
C SER A 205 16.86 -17.43 -12.19
N ALA A 206 15.80 -18.19 -12.47
CA ALA A 206 15.20 -18.16 -13.80
C ALA A 206 14.52 -16.81 -14.05
#